data_AF-A0A8X8X869-F1
#
_entry.id   AF-A0A8X8X869-F1
#
_cell.length_a   1.000
_cell.length_b   1.000
_cell.length_c   1.000
_cell.angle_alpha   90.00
_cell.angle_beta   90.00
_cell.angle_gamma   90.00
#
_symmetry.space_group_name_H-M   'P 1'
#
loop_
_entity.id
_entity.type
_entity.pdbx_description
1 polymer ?
#
loop_
_entity_poly.entity_id
_entity_poly.type
_entity_poly.pdbx_seq_one_letter_code
_entity_poly.pdbx_strand_id
1 'polypeptide(L)'
;MAASKPYDIVIFGASGFTGKYVPVVVACVESGCDYLDICGDPDFMERMEASHHAKAVENGSLSDKRIVGNFGTYESAVLGVANANKLAELGCSRPRRPRPTIPGPAPSKGSIIENQK
;
A
#
# COMPACT_ATOMS: atom_id res chain seq x y z
N MET A 1 1.09 -30.61 8.37
CA MET A 1 -0.03 -29.85 8.95
C MET A 1 0.44 -28.42 9.09
N ALA A 2 -0.11 -27.49 8.29
CA ALA A 2 0.18 -26.08 8.46
C ALA A 2 -0.25 -25.66 9.87
N ALA A 3 0.61 -24.94 10.60
CA ALA A 3 0.29 -24.45 11.93
C ALA A 3 -1.03 -23.65 11.88
N SER A 4 -1.89 -23.79 12.90
CA SER A 4 -3.14 -23.03 12.95
C SER A 4 -2.80 -21.54 13.11
N LYS A 5 -2.91 -20.78 12.03
CA LYS A 5 -2.74 -19.33 12.08
C LYS A 5 -3.97 -18.73 12.80
N PRO A 6 -3.79 -17.80 13.76
CA PRO A 6 -4.91 -17.15 14.43
C PRO A 6 -5.67 -16.18 13.51
N TYR A 7 -5.03 -15.70 12.44
CA TYR A 7 -5.58 -14.76 11.47
C TYR A 7 -5.13 -15.14 10.06
N ASP A 8 -5.95 -14.84 9.05
CA ASP A 8 -5.55 -15.01 7.64
C ASP A 8 -4.88 -13.75 7.07
N ILE A 9 -5.40 -12.58 7.46
CA ILE A 9 -4.94 -11.24 7.03
C ILE A 9 -4.80 -10.33 8.25
N VAL A 10 -3.71 -9.57 8.29
CA VAL A 10 -3.50 -8.45 9.21
C VAL A 10 -3.53 -7.15 8.42
N ILE A 11 -4.38 -6.20 8.82
CA ILE A 11 -4.50 -4.89 8.17
C ILE A 11 -3.89 -3.83 9.10
N PHE A 12 -2.91 -3.06 8.61
CA PHE A 12 -2.25 -2.04 9.41
C PHE A 12 -1.94 -0.77 8.59
N GLY A 13 -2.21 0.41 9.14
CA GLY A 13 -2.22 1.67 8.38
C GLY A 13 -1.22 2.75 8.78
N ALA A 14 -0.23 2.44 9.62
CA ALA A 14 0.66 3.45 10.21
C ALA A 14 2.17 3.14 10.04
N SER A 15 2.50 2.19 9.18
CA SER A 15 3.86 1.65 9.02
C SER A 15 4.82 2.57 8.25
N GLY A 16 4.35 3.20 7.17
CA GLY A 16 5.18 3.99 6.25
C GLY A 16 5.81 5.23 6.88
N PHE A 17 5.06 5.94 7.73
CA PHE A 17 5.51 7.23 8.29
C PHE A 17 6.71 7.16 9.23
N THR A 18 6.99 6.00 9.83
CA THR A 18 8.05 5.89 10.84
C THR A 18 9.00 4.72 10.62
N GLY A 19 8.66 3.74 9.78
CA GLY A 19 9.41 2.49 9.60
C GLY A 19 9.48 1.62 10.87
N LYS A 20 8.92 2.06 12.00
CA LYS A 20 8.96 1.34 13.29
C LYS A 20 8.15 0.05 13.29
N TYR A 21 7.26 -0.11 12.33
CA TYR A 21 6.31 -1.23 12.27
C TYR A 21 6.70 -2.30 11.24
N VAL A 22 7.92 -2.25 10.69
CA VAL A 22 8.51 -3.37 9.93
C VAL A 22 8.42 -4.71 10.68
N PRO A 23 8.63 -4.78 12.03
CA PRO A 23 8.48 -6.04 12.77
C PRO A 23 7.09 -6.69 12.65
N VAL A 24 6.04 -5.91 12.38
CA VAL A 24 4.68 -6.45 12.16
C VAL A 24 4.63 -7.23 10.85
N VAL A 25 5.26 -6.72 9.79
CA VAL A 25 5.38 -7.41 8.50
C VAL A 25 6.13 -8.73 8.67
N VAL A 26 7.24 -8.70 9.40
CA VAL A 26 8.06 -9.90 9.68
C VAL A 26 7.24 -10.95 10.44
N ALA A 27 6.51 -10.55 11.49
CA ALA A 27 5.66 -11.48 12.23
C ALA A 27 4.54 -12.10 11.36
N CYS A 28 3.98 -11.32 10.43
CA CYS A 28 2.99 -11.84 9.47
C CYS A 28 3.63 -12.87 8.54
N VAL A 29 4.81 -12.58 8.00
CA VAL A 29 5.57 -13.49 7.13
C VAL A 29 5.89 -14.80 7.85
N GLU A 30 6.39 -14.73 9.09
CA GLU A 30 6.75 -15.90 9.90
C GLU A 30 5.54 -16.76 10.27
N SER A 31 4.39 -16.12 10.52
CA SER A 31 3.14 -16.82 10.82
C SER A 31 2.38 -17.30 9.57
N GLY A 32 2.85 -16.96 8.37
CA GLY A 32 2.15 -17.24 7.11
C GLY A 32 0.84 -16.46 6.97
N CYS A 33 0.70 -15.31 7.63
CA CYS A 33 -0.42 -14.39 7.47
C CYS A 33 -0.13 -13.36 6.36
N ASP A 34 -1.17 -12.96 5.64
CA ASP A 34 -1.06 -11.86 4.68
C ASP A 34 -1.08 -10.50 5.40
N TYR A 35 -0.37 -9.51 4.85
CA TYR A 35 -0.23 -8.18 5.47
C TYR A 35 -0.74 -7.06 4.55
N LEU A 36 -1.87 -6.45 4.88
CA LEU A 36 -2.43 -5.35 4.11
C LEU A 36 -2.05 -4.00 4.70
N ASP A 37 -1.57 -3.07 3.88
CA ASP A 37 -1.10 -1.77 4.34
C ASP A 37 -1.85 -0.58 3.74
N ILE A 38 -2.46 0.25 4.58
CA ILE A 38 -3.27 1.39 4.13
C ILE A 38 -2.57 2.75 4.30
N CYS A 39 -1.27 2.77 4.65
CA CYS A 39 -0.54 4.01 4.97
C CYS A 39 -0.26 4.90 3.75
N GLY A 40 -0.34 4.36 2.53
CA GLY A 40 -0.13 5.13 1.31
C GLY A 40 1.31 5.41 0.92
N ASP A 41 2.31 4.87 1.64
CA ASP A 41 3.75 5.07 1.36
C ASP A 41 4.29 4.03 0.34
N PRO A 42 4.48 4.41 -0.95
CA PRO A 42 4.92 3.48 -1.97
C PRO A 42 6.33 2.93 -1.70
N ASP A 43 7.23 3.74 -1.14
CA ASP A 43 8.62 3.34 -0.92
C ASP A 43 8.69 2.29 0.19
N PHE A 44 7.87 2.42 1.24
CA PHE A 44 7.75 1.40 2.28
C PHE A 44 7.26 0.08 1.70
N MET A 45 6.20 0.12 0.89
CA MET A 45 5.58 -1.08 0.34
C MET A 45 6.52 -1.83 -0.60
N GLU A 46 7.18 -1.11 -1.50
CA GLU A 46 8.14 -1.70 -2.44
C GLU A 46 9.31 -2.36 -1.69
N ARG A 47 9.86 -1.69 -0.65
CA ARG A 47 10.91 -2.27 0.19
C ARG A 47 10.46 -3.53 0.91
N MET A 48 9.26 -3.54 1.49
CA MET A 48 8.74 -4.70 2.22
C MET A 48 8.47 -5.88 1.30
N GLU A 49 7.86 -5.62 0.14
CA GLU A 49 7.61 -6.62 -0.89
C GLU A 49 8.92 -7.23 -1.40
N ALA A 50 9.88 -6.40 -1.81
CA ALA A 50 11.19 -6.87 -2.29
C ALA A 50 11.95 -7.70 -1.24
N SER A 51 11.82 -7.34 0.04
CA SER A 51 12.58 -7.99 1.11
C SER A 51 11.93 -9.27 1.67
N HIS A 52 10.60 -9.38 1.65
CA HIS A 52 9.87 -10.42 2.38
C HIS A 52 9.01 -11.34 1.51
N HIS A 53 8.77 -11.00 0.24
CA HIS A 53 7.88 -11.77 -0.64
C HIS A 53 8.29 -13.24 -0.77
N ALA A 54 9.57 -13.53 -1.03
CA ALA A 54 10.05 -14.91 -1.18
C ALA A 54 9.79 -15.77 0.07
N LYS A 55 10.04 -15.21 1.26
CA LYS A 55 9.79 -15.89 2.54
C LYS A 55 8.30 -16.08 2.82
N ALA A 56 7.47 -15.12 2.43
CA ALA A 56 6.03 -15.22 2.63
C ALA A 56 5.39 -16.30 1.77
N VAL A 57 5.86 -16.46 0.53
CA VAL A 57 5.42 -17.55 -0.36
C VAL A 57 5.84 -18.91 0.21
N GLU A 58 7.07 -19.04 0.72
CA GLU A 58 7.54 -20.27 1.38
C GLU A 58 6.68 -20.62 2.62
N ASN A 59 6.30 -19.62 3.41
CA ASN A 59 5.53 -19.80 4.65
C ASN A 59 4.00 -19.93 4.43
N GLY A 60 3.53 -19.94 3.19
CA GLY A 60 2.12 -20.18 2.88
C GLY A 60 1.21 -18.95 3.04
N SER A 61 1.73 -17.77 2.72
CA SER A 61 0.90 -16.59 2.38
C SER A 61 -0.11 -16.97 1.30
N LEU A 62 -1.36 -16.50 1.43
CA LEU A 62 -2.42 -16.85 0.47
C LEU A 62 -2.25 -16.11 -0.86
N SER A 63 -1.44 -15.06 -0.86
CA SER A 63 -1.23 -14.18 -2.01
C SER A 63 0.04 -14.54 -2.78
N ASP A 64 -0.10 -15.35 -3.84
CA ASP A 64 1.01 -15.67 -4.76
C ASP A 64 1.60 -14.42 -5.45
N LYS A 65 0.85 -13.31 -5.45
CA LYS A 65 1.17 -12.12 -6.26
C LYS A 65 1.73 -10.95 -5.46
N ARG A 66 1.33 -10.77 -4.19
CA ARG A 66 1.70 -9.55 -3.46
C ARG A 66 1.40 -9.61 -1.97
N ILE A 67 2.45 -9.49 -1.15
CA ILE A 67 2.32 -9.49 0.32
C ILE A 67 1.82 -8.15 0.88
N VAL A 68 2.02 -7.00 0.20
CA VAL A 68 1.61 -5.66 0.68
C VAL A 68 0.77 -4.93 -0.36
N GLY A 69 -0.41 -4.41 0.01
CA GLY A 69 -1.28 -3.67 -0.91
C GLY A 69 -1.74 -2.33 -0.36
N ASN A 70 -1.56 -1.23 -1.13
CA ASN A 70 -2.03 0.12 -0.80
C ASN A 70 -3.53 0.26 -1.05
N PHE A 71 -4.32 0.30 0.00
CA PHE A 71 -5.74 0.63 -0.12
C PHE A 71 -6.08 1.75 0.85
N GLY A 72 -6.38 2.96 0.36
CA GLY A 72 -6.57 4.12 1.23
C GLY A 72 -7.68 4.01 2.29
N THR A 73 -8.57 3.02 2.20
CA THR A 73 -9.57 2.64 3.20
C THR A 73 -9.88 1.14 3.11
N TYR A 74 -10.41 0.54 4.19
CA TYR A 74 -10.85 -0.86 4.19
C TYR A 74 -11.91 -1.12 3.11
N GLU A 75 -12.84 -0.19 2.94
CA GLU A 75 -13.88 -0.24 1.90
C GLU A 75 -13.25 -0.25 0.50
N SER A 76 -12.18 0.51 0.28
CA SER A 76 -11.45 0.50 -0.99
C SER A 76 -10.69 -0.83 -1.21
N ALA A 77 -10.20 -1.46 -0.13
CA ALA A 77 -9.60 -2.79 -0.21
C ALA A 77 -10.63 -3.84 -0.60
N VAL A 78 -11.77 -3.89 0.10
CA VAL A 78 -12.86 -4.83 -0.17
C VAL A 78 -13.41 -4.61 -1.57
N LEU A 79 -13.69 -3.37 -1.96
CA LEU A 79 -14.19 -3.04 -3.29
C LEU A 79 -13.17 -3.36 -4.39
N GLY A 80 -11.89 -3.07 -4.15
CA GLY A 80 -10.80 -3.35 -5.07
C GLY A 80 -10.59 -4.85 -5.29
N VAL A 81 -10.60 -5.65 -4.23
CA VAL A 81 -10.48 -7.12 -4.33
C VAL A 81 -11.74 -7.72 -4.97
N ALA A 82 -12.94 -7.33 -4.53
CA ALA A 82 -14.20 -7.84 -5.08
C ALA A 82 -14.37 -7.52 -6.57
N ASN A 83 -13.75 -6.44 -7.06
CA ASN A 83 -13.82 -6.00 -8.45
C ASN A 83 -12.45 -6.03 -9.16
N ALA A 84 -11.51 -6.86 -8.70
CA ALA A 84 -10.16 -6.93 -9.26
C ALA A 84 -10.13 -7.12 -10.79
N ASN A 85 -11.08 -7.90 -11.32
CA ASN A 85 -11.21 -8.17 -12.75
C ASN A 85 -11.86 -7.04 -13.56
N LYS A 86 -12.51 -6.07 -12.89
CA LYS A 86 -13.22 -4.93 -13.49
C LYS A 86 -12.58 -3.59 -13.14
N LEU A 87 -11.40 -3.61 -12.50
CA LEU A 87 -10.75 -2.43 -11.95
C LEU A 87 -10.41 -1.40 -13.04
N ALA A 88 -10.07 -1.86 -14.25
CA ALA A 88 -9.85 -1.01 -15.43
C ALA A 88 -11.14 -0.31 -15.91
N GLU A 89 -12.29 -0.98 -15.82
CA GLU A 89 -13.59 -0.41 -16.18
C GLU A 89 -14.04 0.63 -15.15
N LEU A 90 -13.78 0.37 -13.86
CA LEU A 90 -14.10 1.27 -12.76
C LEU A 90 -13.16 2.49 -12.68
N GLY A 91 -11.89 2.33 -13.09
CA GLY A 91 -10.89 3.41 -13.09
C GLY A 91 -11.20 4.54 -14.08
N CYS A 92 -11.98 4.27 -15.13
CA CYS A 92 -12.41 5.26 -16.12
C CYS A 92 -13.73 5.98 -15.75
N SER A 93 -14.39 5.60 -14.66
CA SER A 93 -15.72 6.10 -14.32
C SER A 93 -15.73 7.52 -13.72
N ARG A 94 -14.58 8.04 -13.28
CA ARG A 94 -14.51 9.35 -12.63
C ARG A 94 -14.17 10.43 -13.68
N PRO A 95 -15.15 11.22 -14.16
CA PRO A 95 -14.87 12.29 -15.11
C PRO A 95 -13.78 13.21 -14.53
N ARG A 96 -12.74 13.48 -15.34
CA ARG A 96 -11.68 14.42 -14.95
C ARG A 96 -12.35 15.75 -14.64
N ARG A 97 -12.32 16.18 -13.38
CA ARG A 97 -12.80 17.52 -13.03
C ARG A 97 -12.02 18.52 -13.89
N PRO A 98 -12.68 19.51 -14.51
CA PRO A 98 -11.98 20.58 -15.18
C PRO A 98 -10.97 21.18 -14.21
N ARG A 99 -9.71 21.32 -14.64
CA ARG A 99 -8.74 22.06 -13.84
C ARG A 99 -9.29 23.48 -13.65
N PRO A 100 -9.32 24.02 -12.43
CA PRO A 100 -9.71 25.40 -12.23
C PRO A 100 -8.77 26.30 -13.03
N THR A 101 -9.33 27.20 -13.83
CA THR A 101 -8.55 28.24 -14.52
C THR A 101 -8.15 29.27 -13.47
N ILE A 102 -6.91 29.22 -13.01
CA ILE A 102 -6.35 30.23 -12.12
C ILE A 102 -6.04 31.46 -12.98
N PRO A 103 -6.70 32.61 -12.77
CA PRO A 103 -6.39 33.83 -13.51
C PRO A 103 -4.98 34.31 -13.19
N GLY A 104 -4.31 34.87 -14.19
CA GLY A 104 -2.97 35.44 -14.05
C GLY A 104 -1.84 34.51 -14.50
N PRO A 105 -0.63 35.05 -14.67
CA PRO A 105 0.54 34.26 -15.00
C PRO A 105 0.87 33.30 -13.84
N ALA A 106 1.48 32.17 -14.17
CA ALA A 106 2.03 31.29 -13.15
C ALA A 106 2.99 32.10 -12.26
N PRO A 107 2.93 31.94 -10.92
CA PRO A 107 3.90 32.56 -10.04
C PRO A 107 5.30 32.14 -10.50
N SER A 108 6.25 33.07 -10.48
CA SER A 108 7.65 32.72 -10.71
C SER A 108 8.05 31.64 -9.70
N LYS A 109 8.78 30.62 -10.15
CA LYS A 109 9.38 29.65 -9.23
C LYS A 109 10.25 30.45 -8.26
N GLY A 110 9.83 30.55 -7.01
CA GLY A 110 10.62 31.18 -5.96
C GLY A 110 11.97 30.47 -5.83
N SER A 111 12.98 31.18 -5.32
CA SER A 111 14.24 30.57 -4.94
C SER A 111 13.98 29.47 -3.91
N ILE A 112 14.49 28.27 -4.16
CA ILE A 112 14.48 27.19 -3.17
C ILE A 112 15.32 27.69 -1.99
N ILE A 113 14.69 27.84 -0.83
CA ILE A 113 15.42 28.13 0.41
C ILE A 113 15.99 26.79 0.87
N GLU A 114 17.25 26.52 0.55
CA GLU A 114 17.98 25.42 1.17
C GLU A 114 18.29 25.81 2.62
N ASN A 115 17.56 25.23 3.57
CA ASN A 115 17.93 25.31 4.98
C ASN A 115 19.24 24.53 5.15
N GLN A 116 20.35 25.25 5.28
CA GLN A 116 21.62 24.66 5.72
C GLN A 116 21.44 24.14 7.15
N LYS A 117 21.61 22.83 7.30
CA LYS A 117 21.64 22.12 8.59
C LYS A 117 22.86 22.52 9.40
#